data_AF-A0A7J9BU57-F1
#
_entry.id   AF-A0A7J9BU57-F1
#
_cell.length_a   1.000
_cell.length_b   1.000
_cell.length_c   1.000
_cell.angle_alpha   90.00
_cell.angle_beta   90.00
_cell.angle_gamma   90.00
#
_symmetry.space_group_name_H-M   'P 1'
#
loop_
_entity.id
_entity.type
_entity.pdbx_description
1 polymer ?
#
loop_
_entity_poly.entity_id
_entity_poly.type
_entity_poly.pdbx_seq_one_letter_code
_entity_poly.pdbx_strand_id
1 'polypeptide(L)'
;MRPPDNGKPPYVARVEKIESDSRNNVKVRVRWYYRPEESLGGRRQFHGAKELFLSDHYDVQSAQTIEGKCIVHSFKNYSKLENVGAEDYFCRFEYKAVTGAFTPDRVAVYCKCEMPYNPDDLMVQCEVCKDWYHPACVDMTIEEAKMLDHFVCFECTEDDAKRSQNGFHSSPVSDSDEKVILFLD
;
A
#
# COMPACT_ATOMS: atom_id res chain seq x y z
N MET A 1 -7.87 25.11 -11.15
CA MET A 1 -7.99 23.65 -11.30
C MET A 1 -9.41 23.35 -11.74
N ARG A 2 -9.61 22.29 -12.52
CA ARG A 2 -10.93 21.89 -13.02
C ARG A 2 -11.67 21.21 -11.85
N PRO A 3 -12.95 21.53 -11.58
CA PRO A 3 -13.68 20.86 -10.49
C PRO A 3 -13.81 19.36 -10.82
N PRO A 4 -13.98 18.49 -9.80
CA PRO A 4 -14.11 17.07 -10.02
C PRO A 4 -15.51 16.79 -10.56
N ASP A 5 -15.62 15.76 -11.38
CA ASP A 5 -16.89 15.06 -11.56
C ASP A 5 -17.40 14.64 -10.18
N ASN A 6 -18.66 14.97 -9.87
CA ASN A 6 -19.37 14.51 -8.66
C ASN A 6 -19.28 12.98 -8.57
N GLY A 7 -18.32 12.45 -7.82
CA GLY A 7 -18.12 11.01 -7.66
C GLY A 7 -16.67 10.55 -7.50
N LYS A 8 -15.66 11.41 -7.69
CA LYS A 8 -14.26 11.06 -7.41
C LYS A 8 -13.93 11.18 -5.92
N PRO A 9 -13.09 10.30 -5.37
CA PRO A 9 -12.62 10.42 -3.99
C PRO A 9 -11.69 11.64 -3.82
N PRO A 10 -11.58 12.21 -2.61
CA PRO A 10 -10.75 13.39 -2.37
C PRO A 10 -9.26 13.09 -2.62
N TYR A 11 -8.53 14.14 -3.00
CA TYR A 11 -7.08 14.05 -3.17
C TYR A 11 -6.39 13.94 -1.82
N VAL A 12 -5.30 13.19 -1.78
CA VAL A 12 -4.50 12.98 -0.57
C VAL A 12 -3.14 13.64 -0.78
N ALA A 13 -2.71 14.46 0.18
CA ALA A 13 -1.41 15.13 0.07
C ALA A 13 -0.71 15.28 1.41
N ARG A 14 0.61 15.11 1.40
CA ARG A 14 1.47 15.37 2.54
C ARG A 14 1.72 16.88 2.65
N VAL A 15 1.51 17.44 3.83
CA VAL A 15 1.91 18.83 4.11
C VAL A 15 3.43 18.89 4.28
N GLU A 16 4.09 19.61 3.38
CA GLU A 16 5.53 19.89 3.47
C GLU A 16 5.80 21.16 4.28
N LYS A 17 4.94 22.17 4.12
CA LYS A 17 5.08 23.46 4.82
C LYS A 17 3.74 24.18 4.93
N ILE A 18 3.53 24.88 6.03
CA ILE A 18 2.41 25.80 6.23
C ILE A 18 2.98 27.22 6.28
N GLU A 19 2.42 28.13 5.49
CA GLU A 19 2.83 29.53 5.42
C GLU A 19 1.61 30.45 5.55
N SER A 20 1.76 31.56 6.27
CA SER A 20 0.73 32.59 6.37
C SER A 20 1.24 33.92 5.82
N ASP A 21 0.41 34.63 5.05
CA ASP A 21 0.73 35.98 4.58
C ASP A 21 0.40 37.06 5.62
N SER A 22 0.74 38.32 5.31
CA SER A 22 0.47 39.48 6.18
C SER A 22 -1.02 39.80 6.36
N ARG A 23 -1.90 39.13 5.61
CA ARG A 23 -3.36 39.24 5.69
C ARG A 23 -3.97 38.00 6.37
N ASN A 24 -3.16 37.17 7.03
CA ASN A 24 -3.55 35.90 7.65
C ASN A 24 -4.15 34.86 6.69
N ASN A 25 -3.91 34.97 5.37
CA ASN A 25 -4.25 33.88 4.47
C ASN A 25 -3.23 32.75 4.63
N VAL A 26 -3.72 31.55 4.91
CA VAL A 26 -2.86 30.37 5.10
C VAL A 26 -2.78 29.58 3.81
N LYS A 27 -1.55 29.32 3.37
CA LYS A 27 -1.23 28.44 2.25
C LYS A 27 -0.45 27.22 2.75
N VAL A 28 -0.62 26.10 2.08
CA VAL A 28 0.06 24.85 2.38
C VAL A 28 0.83 24.39 1.14
N ARG A 29 2.14 24.20 1.29
CA ARG A 29 2.94 23.49 0.31
C ARG A 29 2.74 22.01 0.53
N VAL A 30 2.42 21.29 -0.53
CA VAL A 30 2.08 19.88 -0.46
C VAL A 30 2.88 19.03 -1.42
N ARG A 31 2.94 17.73 -1.11
CA ARG A 31 3.43 16.67 -1.98
C ARG A 31 2.30 15.67 -2.19
N TRP A 32 1.91 15.44 -3.44
CA TRP A 32 0.72 14.65 -3.77
C TRP A 32 0.95 13.15 -3.61
N TYR A 33 -0.05 12.49 -3.06
CA TYR A 33 -0.21 11.04 -3.17
C TYR A 33 -1.11 10.73 -4.37
N TYR A 34 -0.70 9.77 -5.19
CA TYR A 34 -1.47 9.29 -6.33
C TYR A 34 -2.15 7.97 -5.98
N ARG A 35 -3.39 7.81 -6.42
CA ARG A 35 -4.09 6.52 -6.39
C ARG A 35 -3.60 5.65 -7.55
N PRO A 36 -3.67 4.31 -7.44
CA PRO A 36 -3.30 3.40 -8.52
C PRO A 36 -3.94 3.72 -9.88
N GLU A 37 -5.20 4.14 -9.89
CA GLU A 37 -5.97 4.52 -11.07
C GLU A 37 -5.44 5.78 -11.77
N GLU A 38 -4.75 6.64 -11.03
CA GLU A 38 -4.18 7.90 -11.52
C GLU A 38 -2.77 7.73 -12.06
N SER A 39 -2.14 6.57 -11.81
CA SER A 39 -0.82 6.24 -12.33
C SER A 39 -0.88 5.86 -13.81
N LEU A 40 0.20 6.08 -14.56
CA LEU A 40 0.28 5.73 -15.99
C LEU A 40 0.04 4.23 -16.26
N GLY A 41 0.39 3.36 -15.30
CA GLY A 41 0.20 1.92 -15.40
C GLY A 41 -1.18 1.42 -14.94
N GLY A 42 -2.00 2.29 -14.36
CA GLY A 42 -3.30 1.94 -13.78
C GLY A 42 -3.21 1.01 -12.55
N ARG A 43 -4.38 0.64 -12.03
CA ARG A 43 -4.49 -0.33 -10.94
C ARG A 43 -4.11 -1.73 -11.42
N ARG A 44 -3.32 -2.44 -10.61
CA ARG A 44 -2.94 -3.85 -10.78
C ARG A 44 -3.54 -4.68 -9.65
N GLN A 45 -3.57 -6.00 -9.83
CA GLN A 45 -4.17 -6.93 -8.86
C GLN A 45 -3.51 -6.89 -7.48
N PHE A 46 -2.20 -6.62 -7.41
CA PHE A 46 -1.49 -6.54 -6.14
C PHE A 46 -1.67 -5.19 -5.41
N HIS A 47 -2.33 -4.21 -6.03
CA HIS A 47 -2.54 -2.91 -5.41
C HIS A 47 -3.74 -2.98 -4.46
N GLY A 48 -3.50 -2.67 -3.18
CA GLY A 48 -4.56 -2.64 -2.17
C GLY A 48 -5.54 -1.48 -2.39
N ALA A 49 -6.76 -1.61 -1.86
CA ALA A 49 -7.83 -0.64 -1.98
C ALA A 49 -7.47 0.71 -1.35
N LYS A 50 -6.67 0.69 -0.27
CA LYS A 50 -6.18 1.86 0.46
C LYS A 50 -4.75 2.28 0.07
N GLU A 51 -4.21 1.73 -1.01
CA GLU A 51 -2.86 2.02 -1.46
C GLU A 51 -2.75 3.39 -2.12
N LEU A 52 -1.68 4.11 -1.78
CA LEU A 52 -1.30 5.38 -2.38
C LEU A 52 0.18 5.36 -2.75
N PHE A 53 0.56 6.21 -3.71
CA PHE A 53 1.94 6.37 -4.17
C PHE A 53 2.44 7.78 -3.89
N LEU A 54 3.53 7.91 -3.14
CA LEU A 54 4.12 9.21 -2.83
C LEU A 54 4.82 9.76 -4.07
N SER A 55 4.23 10.76 -4.71
CA SER A 55 4.76 11.27 -5.97
C SER A 55 5.88 12.29 -5.79
N ASP A 56 6.60 12.66 -6.85
CA ASP A 56 7.46 13.85 -6.87
C ASP A 56 6.74 15.13 -7.35
N HIS A 57 5.40 15.11 -7.35
CA HIS A 57 4.58 16.27 -7.69
C HIS A 57 4.30 17.12 -6.44
N TYR A 58 4.80 18.35 -6.47
CA TYR A 58 4.58 19.36 -5.43
C TYR A 58 3.69 20.48 -5.93
N ASP A 59 2.91 21.05 -5.01
CA ASP A 59 2.04 22.19 -5.30
C ASP A 59 1.84 23.08 -4.06
N VAL A 60 1.17 24.23 -4.22
CA VAL A 60 0.76 25.13 -3.14
C VAL A 60 -0.75 25.34 -3.22
N GLN A 61 -1.44 24.97 -2.15
CA GLN A 61 -2.89 25.08 -2.02
C GLN A 61 -3.29 26.04 -0.90
N SER A 62 -4.53 26.55 -0.95
CA SER A 62 -5.12 27.28 0.17
C SER A 62 -5.40 26.30 1.31
N ALA A 63 -5.19 26.68 2.57
CA ALA A 63 -5.59 25.82 3.69
C ALA A 63 -7.12 25.62 3.77
N GLN A 64 -7.90 26.47 3.09
CA GLN A 64 -9.36 26.36 3.03
C GLN A 64 -9.84 25.18 2.20
N THR A 65 -9.00 24.63 1.32
CA THR A 65 -9.35 23.45 0.52
C THR A 65 -9.12 22.15 1.28
N ILE A 66 -8.70 22.19 2.55
CA ILE A 66 -8.48 20.97 3.34
C ILE A 66 -9.83 20.49 3.90
N GLU A 67 -10.27 19.28 3.56
CA GLU A 67 -11.50 18.71 4.11
C GLU A 67 -11.27 18.06 5.47
N GLY A 68 -10.12 17.42 5.63
CA GLY A 68 -9.87 16.56 6.78
C GLY A 68 -8.43 16.09 6.88
N LYS A 69 -8.16 15.32 7.93
CA LYS A 69 -6.86 14.68 8.16
C LYS A 69 -7.01 13.18 7.98
N CYS A 70 -6.03 12.58 7.34
CA CYS A 70 -5.92 11.14 7.18
C CYS A 70 -4.52 10.66 7.63
N ILE A 71 -4.33 9.35 7.68
CA ILE A 71 -3.05 8.73 8.01
C ILE A 71 -2.60 7.92 6.81
N VAL A 72 -1.36 8.16 6.36
CA VAL A 72 -0.70 7.28 5.39
C VAL A 72 0.37 6.52 6.15
N HIS A 73 0.07 5.27 6.43
CA HIS A 73 0.97 4.36 7.12
C HIS A 73 2.07 3.86 6.20
N SER A 74 3.18 3.43 6.82
CA SER A 74 4.06 2.48 6.13
C SER A 74 3.29 1.19 5.85
N PHE A 75 3.71 0.43 4.83
CA PHE A 75 3.10 -0.88 4.56
C PHE A 75 3.11 -1.80 5.78
N LYS A 76 4.23 -1.81 6.51
CA LYS A 76 4.43 -2.67 7.67
C LYS A 76 3.51 -2.32 8.84
N ASN A 77 3.22 -1.03 9.04
CA ASN A 77 2.29 -0.60 10.09
C ASN A 77 0.84 -0.84 9.67
N TYR A 78 0.49 -0.54 8.41
CA TYR A 78 -0.83 -0.83 7.88
C TYR A 78 -1.20 -2.31 7.99
N SER A 79 -0.29 -3.22 7.64
CA SER A 79 -0.51 -4.68 7.74
C SER A 79 -0.71 -5.20 9.16
N LYS A 80 -0.48 -4.38 10.20
CA LYS A 80 -0.68 -4.73 11.61
C LYS A 80 -1.95 -4.12 12.21
N LEU A 81 -2.69 -3.30 11.46
CA LEU A 81 -3.93 -2.72 11.94
C LEU A 81 -4.97 -3.84 12.13
N GLU A 82 -5.56 -3.91 13.32
CA GLU A 82 -6.66 -4.84 13.58
C GLU A 82 -7.92 -4.46 12.79
N ASN A 83 -8.15 -3.15 12.62
CA ASN A 83 -9.28 -2.60 11.88
C ASN A 83 -8.79 -1.43 11.04
N VAL A 84 -9.06 -1.47 9.74
CA VAL A 84 -8.73 -0.39 8.80
C VAL A 84 -9.91 0.58 8.74
N GLY A 85 -9.70 1.83 9.13
CA GLY A 85 -10.67 2.91 9.07
C GLY A 85 -10.81 3.56 7.70
N ALA A 86 -11.76 4.50 7.59
CA ALA A 86 -11.96 5.27 6.37
C ALA A 86 -10.74 6.14 6.02
N GLU A 87 -10.07 6.66 7.06
CA GLU A 87 -8.95 7.60 6.99
C GLU A 87 -7.57 6.93 6.98
N ASP A 88 -7.53 5.59 7.03
CA ASP A 88 -6.28 4.83 7.02
C ASP A 88 -5.93 4.43 5.59
N TYR A 89 -4.76 4.89 5.16
CA TYR A 89 -4.15 4.58 3.87
C TYR A 89 -2.76 4.00 4.10
N PHE A 90 -2.15 3.46 3.06
CA PHE A 90 -0.75 3.05 3.12
C PHE A 90 0.01 3.40 1.86
N CYS A 91 1.31 3.59 2.02
CA CYS A 91 2.23 3.83 0.93
C CYS A 91 3.46 2.93 1.07
N ARG A 92 3.84 2.30 -0.05
CA ARG A 92 5.06 1.48 -0.15
C ARG A 92 5.91 1.78 -1.38
N PHE A 93 5.44 2.71 -2.21
CA PHE A 93 6.11 3.13 -3.42
C PHE A 93 6.19 4.64 -3.51
N GLU A 94 7.34 5.14 -3.93
CA GLU A 94 7.43 6.46 -4.56
C GLU A 94 7.09 6.37 -6.04
N TYR A 95 6.52 7.43 -6.58
CA TYR A 95 6.07 7.52 -7.98
C TYR A 95 6.61 8.75 -8.67
N LYS A 96 7.16 8.58 -9.88
CA LYS A 96 7.62 9.67 -10.74
C LYS A 96 6.48 10.10 -11.66
N ALA A 97 5.83 11.23 -11.35
CA ALA A 97 4.57 11.62 -11.97
C ALA A 97 4.66 11.78 -13.50
N VAL A 98 5.84 12.18 -14.01
CA VAL A 98 6.09 12.40 -15.43
C VAL A 98 6.47 11.10 -16.16
N THR A 99 7.32 10.26 -15.55
CA THR A 99 7.88 9.08 -16.23
C THR A 99 7.10 7.79 -15.96
N GLY A 100 6.28 7.76 -14.91
CA GLY A 100 5.57 6.56 -14.45
C GLY A 100 6.46 5.57 -13.69
N ALA A 101 7.72 5.93 -13.40
CA ALA A 101 8.64 5.06 -12.69
C ALA A 101 8.26 4.93 -11.20
N PHE A 102 8.48 3.73 -10.65
CA PHE A 102 8.25 3.42 -9.24
C PHE A 102 9.56 3.20 -8.50
N THR A 103 9.58 3.48 -7.20
CA THR A 103 10.69 3.15 -6.30
C THR A 103 10.16 2.54 -5.01
N PRO A 104 10.67 1.37 -4.57
CA PRO A 104 11.72 0.58 -5.20
C PRO A 104 11.26 -0.05 -6.52
N ASP A 105 12.22 -0.33 -7.41
CA ASP A 105 12.00 -1.01 -8.69
C ASP A 105 11.82 -2.53 -8.53
N ARG A 106 12.24 -3.06 -7.37
CA ARG A 106 12.10 -4.46 -6.98
C ARG A 106 11.32 -4.57 -5.69
N VAL A 107 10.40 -5.52 -5.66
CA VAL A 107 9.59 -5.85 -4.49
C VAL A 107 9.60 -7.35 -4.26
N ALA A 108 9.50 -7.76 -2.99
CA ALA A 108 9.33 -9.15 -2.65
C ALA A 108 8.00 -9.66 -3.25
N VAL A 109 8.08 -10.84 -3.84
CA VAL A 109 6.94 -11.55 -4.42
C VAL A 109 6.74 -12.85 -3.66
N TYR A 110 5.51 -13.34 -3.67
CA TYR A 110 5.11 -14.52 -2.93
C TYR A 110 4.20 -15.39 -3.78
N CYS A 111 3.97 -16.61 -3.31
CA CYS A 111 3.08 -17.59 -3.93
C CYS A 111 3.56 -18.02 -5.33
N LYS A 112 2.89 -19.04 -5.88
CA LYS A 112 3.13 -19.53 -7.24
C LYS A 112 2.79 -18.51 -8.35
N CYS A 113 2.06 -17.44 -8.01
CA CYS A 113 1.76 -16.37 -8.96
C CYS A 113 2.85 -15.32 -9.06
N GLU A 114 3.87 -15.37 -8.20
CA GLU A 114 5.01 -14.43 -8.19
C GLU A 114 4.55 -12.96 -8.13
N MET A 115 3.53 -12.68 -7.32
CA MET A 115 2.96 -11.34 -7.16
C MET A 115 3.39 -10.69 -5.84
N PRO A 116 3.55 -9.36 -5.81
CA PRO A 116 3.69 -8.64 -4.56
C PRO A 116 2.46 -8.85 -3.68
N TYR A 117 2.64 -8.87 -2.36
CA TYR A 117 1.54 -9.08 -1.42
C TYR A 117 0.49 -7.96 -1.48
N ASN A 118 -0.78 -8.29 -1.70
CA ASN A 118 -1.89 -7.37 -1.52
C ASN A 118 -2.46 -7.51 -0.09
N PRO A 119 -2.47 -6.45 0.74
CA PRO A 119 -2.92 -6.56 2.13
C PRO A 119 -4.42 -6.84 2.28
N ASP A 120 -5.21 -6.71 1.21
CA ASP A 120 -6.63 -7.04 1.22
C ASP A 120 -6.90 -8.53 0.93
N ASP A 121 -5.91 -9.26 0.42
CA ASP A 121 -6.04 -10.65 0.03
C ASP A 121 -5.52 -11.57 1.14
N LEU A 122 -6.31 -12.59 1.50
CA LEU A 122 -5.88 -13.61 2.46
C LEU A 122 -4.74 -14.45 1.89
N MET A 123 -3.71 -14.67 2.69
CA MET A 123 -2.66 -15.65 2.41
C MET A 123 -2.47 -16.59 3.60
N VAL A 124 -2.05 -17.83 3.31
CA VAL A 124 -1.67 -18.84 4.28
C VAL A 124 -0.17 -19.14 4.18
N GLN A 125 0.51 -19.31 5.31
CA GLN A 125 1.94 -19.61 5.34
C GLN A 125 2.18 -21.11 5.43
N CYS A 126 3.03 -21.65 4.55
CA CYS A 126 3.48 -23.03 4.62
C CYS A 126 4.42 -23.24 5.83
N GLU A 127 4.19 -24.28 6.62
CA GLU A 127 5.00 -24.56 7.80
C GLU A 127 6.44 -24.99 7.48
N VAL A 128 6.68 -25.51 6.28
CA VAL A 128 7.98 -26.05 5.86
C VAL A 128 8.83 -24.98 5.18
N CYS A 129 8.40 -24.44 4.04
CA CYS A 129 9.18 -23.46 3.28
C CYS A 129 9.05 -22.02 3.81
N LYS A 130 8.06 -21.76 4.69
CA LYS A 130 7.71 -20.42 5.22
C LYS A 130 7.27 -19.39 4.17
N ASP A 131 7.03 -19.82 2.93
CA ASP A 131 6.41 -18.99 1.89
C ASP A 131 4.89 -18.88 2.08
N TRP A 132 4.31 -17.85 1.47
CA TRP A 132 2.91 -17.46 1.59
C TRP A 132 2.15 -17.77 0.31
N TYR A 133 0.94 -18.28 0.45
CA TYR A 133 0.11 -18.68 -0.69
C TYR A 133 -1.30 -18.12 -0.59
N HIS A 134 -1.83 -17.61 -1.70
CA HIS A 134 -3.26 -17.32 -1.80
C HIS A 134 -4.03 -18.65 -1.78
N PRO A 135 -5.12 -18.79 -1.01
CA PRO A 135 -5.92 -20.02 -0.98
C PRO A 135 -6.33 -20.51 -2.37
N ALA A 136 -6.83 -19.60 -3.22
CA ALA A 136 -7.21 -19.93 -4.59
C ALA A 136 -6.03 -20.44 -5.46
N CYS A 137 -4.80 -20.03 -5.14
CA CYS A 137 -3.61 -20.54 -5.82
C CYS A 137 -3.19 -21.93 -5.34
N VAL A 138 -3.74 -22.47 -4.27
CA VAL A 138 -3.46 -23.82 -3.79
C VAL A 138 -4.73 -24.66 -3.72
N ASP A 139 -5.68 -24.34 -4.61
CA ASP A 139 -6.96 -25.04 -4.79
C ASP A 139 -7.78 -25.15 -3.50
N MET A 140 -7.77 -24.07 -2.72
CA MET A 140 -8.45 -23.95 -1.43
C MET A 140 -9.36 -22.73 -1.39
N THR A 141 -10.50 -22.86 -0.72
CA THR A 141 -11.40 -21.74 -0.47
C THR A 141 -10.92 -20.86 0.69
N ILE A 142 -11.44 -19.64 0.80
CA ILE A 142 -11.11 -18.73 1.91
C ILE A 142 -11.62 -19.31 3.25
N GLU A 143 -12.78 -19.95 3.24
CA GLU A 143 -13.39 -20.59 4.41
C GLU A 143 -12.54 -21.75 4.91
N GLU A 144 -12.09 -22.63 4.01
CA GLU A 144 -11.17 -23.72 4.36
C GLU A 144 -9.86 -23.18 4.92
N ALA A 145 -9.26 -22.17 4.26
CA ALA A 145 -8.01 -21.55 4.71
C ALA A 145 -8.09 -20.97 6.12
N LYS A 146 -9.23 -20.39 6.49
CA LYS A 146 -9.47 -19.84 7.84
C LYS A 146 -9.65 -20.91 8.91
N MET A 147 -10.02 -22.14 8.52
CA MET A 147 -10.25 -23.26 9.43
C MET A 147 -9.04 -24.18 9.57
N LEU A 148 -7.95 -23.91 8.85
CA LEU A 148 -6.73 -24.71 8.94
C LEU A 148 -5.90 -24.32 10.17
N ASP A 149 -5.56 -25.33 10.97
CA ASP A 149 -4.58 -25.18 12.04
C ASP A 149 -3.14 -25.19 11.51
N HIS A 150 -2.88 -26.03 10.50
CA HIS A 150 -1.57 -26.24 9.89
C HIS A 150 -1.69 -26.33 8.37
N PHE A 151 -0.79 -25.67 7.64
CA PHE A 151 -0.75 -25.71 6.18
C PHE A 151 0.66 -26.10 5.69
N VAL A 152 0.72 -27.09 4.79
CA VAL A 152 1.93 -27.47 4.06
C VAL A 152 1.61 -27.40 2.56
N CYS A 153 2.44 -26.69 1.80
CA CYS A 153 2.22 -26.55 0.35
C CYS A 153 2.51 -27.85 -0.40
N PHE A 154 1.99 -27.96 -1.63
CA PHE A 154 2.14 -29.14 -2.47
C PHE A 154 3.62 -29.52 -2.70
N GLU A 155 4.47 -28.55 -3.00
CA GLU A 155 5.91 -28.76 -3.21
C GLU A 155 6.58 -29.39 -1.97
N CYS A 156 6.27 -28.88 -0.77
CA CYS A 156 6.80 -29.43 0.48
C CYS A 156 6.18 -30.79 0.86
N THR A 157 4.99 -31.10 0.35
CA THR A 157 4.33 -32.39 0.58
C THR A 157 4.98 -33.48 -0.26
N GLU A 158 5.40 -33.15 -1.48
CA GLU A 158 6.18 -34.05 -2.35
C GLU A 158 7.66 -34.15 -1.91
N ASP A 159 8.22 -33.05 -1.39
CA ASP A 159 9.62 -32.98 -0.93
C ASP A 159 9.88 -33.59 0.47
N ASP A 160 8.86 -34.03 1.20
CA ASP A 160 9.05 -34.85 2.42
C ASP A 160 9.79 -36.19 2.11
N ALA A 161 9.95 -36.53 0.83
CA ALA A 161 10.83 -37.59 0.37
C ALA A 161 12.34 -37.24 0.34
N LYS A 162 12.74 -35.95 0.37
CA LYS A 162 14.14 -35.48 0.26
C LYS A 162 14.39 -34.13 0.95
N ARG A 163 14.76 -34.18 2.23
CA ARG A 163 15.13 -33.03 3.08
C ARG A 163 16.28 -32.15 2.53
N SER A 164 16.20 -30.81 2.65
CA SER A 164 17.00 -29.93 3.56
C SER A 164 17.25 -28.47 3.07
N GLN A 165 16.71 -27.50 3.83
CA GLN A 165 17.10 -26.10 4.16
C GLN A 165 17.63 -25.07 3.12
N ASN A 166 17.07 -23.84 3.16
CA ASN A 166 17.75 -22.57 3.51
C ASN A 166 16.77 -21.37 3.56
N GLY A 167 16.97 -20.43 4.49
CA GLY A 167 16.12 -19.23 4.70
C GLY A 167 16.74 -17.91 4.26
N PHE A 168 16.05 -16.78 4.44
CA PHE A 168 16.67 -15.43 4.46
C PHE A 168 15.90 -14.39 5.31
N HIS A 169 16.69 -13.53 5.94
CA HIS A 169 16.35 -12.43 6.85
C HIS A 169 15.92 -11.16 6.09
N SER A 170 14.99 -10.38 6.65
CA SER A 170 14.71 -9.00 6.22
C SER A 170 15.25 -7.97 7.22
N SER A 171 15.89 -6.92 6.68
CA SER A 171 16.42 -5.77 7.44
C SER A 171 15.34 -4.70 7.64
N PRO A 172 15.44 -3.88 8.72
CA PRO A 172 14.46 -2.84 8.99
C PRO A 172 14.82 -1.54 8.26
N VAL A 173 13.89 -1.04 7.45
CA VAL A 173 13.86 0.38 7.05
C VAL A 173 13.11 1.14 8.15
N SER A 174 13.61 2.32 8.52
CA SER A 174 13.03 3.18 9.57
C SER A 174 11.57 3.48 9.28
N ASP A 175 10.73 3.22 10.28
CA ASP A 175 9.30 2.98 10.16
C ASP A 175 8.56 4.12 10.87
N SER A 176 8.02 5.07 10.11
CA SER A 176 7.23 6.16 10.68
C SER A 176 5.97 6.38 9.85
N ASP A 177 4.83 6.38 10.52
CA ASP A 177 3.56 6.80 9.92
C ASP A 177 3.55 8.31 9.74
N GLU A 178 2.97 8.77 8.63
CA GLU A 178 2.88 10.19 8.33
C GLU A 178 1.46 10.70 8.56
N LYS A 179 1.35 11.88 9.18
CA LYS A 179 0.09 12.63 9.25
C LYS A 179 -0.07 13.40 7.95
N VAL A 180 -1.15 13.11 7.24
CA VAL A 180 -1.43 13.60 5.89
C VAL A 180 -2.78 14.33 5.91
N ILE A 181 -3.10 15.07 4.85
CA ILE A 181 -4.36 15.81 4.73
C ILE A 181 -5.11 15.42 3.47
N LEU A 182 -6.44 15.58 3.53
CA LEU A 182 -7.35 15.42 2.41
C LEU A 182 -7.70 16.80 1.86
N PHE A 183 -7.79 16.90 0.54
CA PHE A 183 -8.17 18.12 -0.17
C PHE A 183 -9.49 17.98 -0.91
N LEU A 184 -10.33 19.00 -0.73
CA LEU A 184 -11.45 19.39 -1.59
C LEU A 184 -10.84 20.07 -2.81
N ASP A 185 -11.50 19.93 -3.95
CA ASP A 185 -11.19 20.69 -5.15
C ASP A 185 -11.58 22.17 -5.03
#